data_AF-A0A101IDK0-F1
#
_entry.id   AF-A0A101IDK0-F1
#
_cell.length_a   1.000
_cell.length_b   1.000
_cell.length_c   1.000
_cell.angle_alpha   90.00
_cell.angle_beta   90.00
_cell.angle_gamma   90.00
#
_symmetry.space_group_name_H-M   'P 1'
#
loop_
_entity.id
_entity.type
_entity.pdbx_description
1 polymer ?
#
loop_
_entity_poly.entity_id
_entity_poly.type
_entity_poly.pdbx_seq_one_letter_code
_entity_poly.pdbx_strand_id
1 'polypeptide(L)'
;MRRALFAVVLFFVYIGTVSYFYLSPIAIPNIGRHSDKVFHFLIFLAGGVVFLIVLRSHLSKALSRVFGISLLAAPLFMELIQDMIPYRVHDPKDIIANYAGLAVPIMAYLVVLIIKKISWTSWLVFFGLVIALFITRHDATLMRLLSRELALFFDIGIYFATTSVALHIMFSNGVRPFTIIPEVLALVLPTVFLLDHRLTPLYTYTRRDIVFGYSGVFTAILLYSVYILIHERKGGAEDSEDISEEQRTPSEKQQEEVCRVDHQEDS
;
A
#
# COMPACT_ATOMS: atom_id res chain seq x y z
N MET A 1 -0.99 5.00 -22.51
CA MET A 1 -2.29 5.72 -22.49
C MET A 1 -3.30 5.15 -21.48
N ARG A 2 -3.62 3.85 -21.49
CA ARG A 2 -4.66 3.26 -20.59
C ARG A 2 -4.41 3.47 -19.07
N ARG A 3 -3.15 3.39 -18.62
CA ARG A 3 -2.77 3.59 -17.19
C ARG A 3 -2.96 5.04 -16.72
N ALA A 4 -2.60 6.00 -17.56
CA ALA A 4 -2.76 7.43 -17.27
C ALA A 4 -4.24 7.81 -17.16
N LEU A 5 -5.07 7.37 -18.11
CA LEU A 5 -6.52 7.59 -18.06
C LEU A 5 -7.14 6.97 -16.81
N PHE A 6 -6.77 5.72 -16.47
CA PHE A 6 -7.24 5.07 -15.25
C PHE A 6 -6.88 5.87 -13.99
N ALA A 7 -5.64 6.35 -13.88
CA ALA A 7 -5.21 7.15 -12.72
C ALA A 7 -5.95 8.47 -12.61
N VAL A 8 -6.23 9.15 -13.74
CA VAL A 8 -7.02 10.38 -13.77
C VAL A 8 -8.46 10.12 -13.31
N VAL A 9 -9.12 9.08 -13.86
CA VAL A 9 -10.48 8.71 -13.46
C VAL A 9 -10.52 8.35 -11.97
N LEU A 10 -9.58 7.52 -11.51
CA LEU A 10 -9.49 7.11 -10.11
C LEU A 10 -9.27 8.31 -9.18
N PHE A 11 -8.43 9.26 -9.57
CA PHE A 11 -8.20 10.49 -8.82
C PHE A 11 -9.50 11.30 -8.67
N PHE A 12 -10.24 11.52 -9.75
CA PHE A 12 -11.50 12.28 -9.68
C PHE A 12 -12.59 11.54 -8.89
N VAL A 13 -12.70 10.23 -9.04
CA VAL A 13 -13.60 9.39 -8.21
C VAL A 13 -13.23 9.51 -6.74
N TYR A 14 -11.93 9.46 -6.41
CA TYR A 14 -11.43 9.61 -5.05
C TYR A 14 -11.77 10.98 -4.46
N ILE A 15 -11.47 12.07 -5.17
CA ILE A 15 -11.78 13.43 -4.72
C ILE A 15 -13.28 13.60 -4.52
N GLY A 16 -14.12 13.14 -5.47
CA GLY A 16 -15.58 13.18 -5.31
C GLY A 16 -16.06 12.39 -4.09
N THR A 17 -15.46 11.24 -3.81
CA THR A 17 -15.77 10.42 -2.63
C THR A 17 -15.39 11.14 -1.34
N VAL A 18 -14.17 11.68 -1.24
CA VAL A 18 -13.71 12.44 -0.07
C VAL A 18 -14.59 13.66 0.17
N SER A 19 -14.85 14.46 -0.86
CA SER A 19 -15.71 15.64 -0.76
C SER A 19 -17.12 15.26 -0.32
N TYR A 20 -17.71 14.21 -0.88
CA TYR A 20 -19.04 13.74 -0.47
C TYR A 20 -19.07 13.39 1.02
N PHE A 21 -18.14 12.56 1.51
CA PHE A 21 -18.18 12.11 2.90
C PHE A 21 -17.87 13.23 3.91
N TYR A 22 -16.99 14.16 3.56
CA TYR A 22 -16.64 15.29 4.43
C TYR A 22 -17.75 16.33 4.54
N LEU A 23 -18.42 16.61 3.42
CA LEU A 23 -19.45 17.64 3.34
C LEU A 23 -20.84 17.11 3.72
N SER A 24 -21.10 15.82 3.52
CA SER A 24 -22.41 15.24 3.79
C SER A 24 -22.69 15.16 5.31
N PRO A 25 -23.94 15.42 5.76
CA PRO A 25 -24.36 15.31 7.15
C PRO A 25 -24.57 13.83 7.54
N ILE A 26 -23.55 12.99 7.33
CA ILE A 26 -23.60 11.57 7.68
C ILE A 26 -23.35 11.46 9.18
N ALA A 27 -24.41 11.50 9.97
CA ALA A 27 -24.37 11.04 11.34
C ALA A 27 -24.54 9.52 11.32
N ILE A 28 -23.47 8.75 11.56
CA ILE A 28 -23.60 7.30 11.67
C ILE A 28 -24.22 6.99 13.05
N PRO A 29 -25.48 6.53 13.13
CA PRO A 29 -26.14 6.31 14.41
C PRO A 29 -25.38 5.24 15.20
N ASN A 30 -25.22 5.44 16.51
CA ASN A 30 -24.62 4.48 17.45
C ASN A 30 -23.11 4.18 17.29
N ILE A 31 -22.39 4.90 16.43
CA ILE A 31 -20.92 4.81 16.41
C ILE A 31 -20.39 6.06 17.12
N GLY A 32 -19.86 5.91 18.33
CA GLY A 32 -19.55 7.01 19.25
C GLY A 32 -18.70 8.13 18.64
N ARG A 33 -18.60 9.27 19.36
CA ARG A 33 -17.95 10.53 18.92
C ARG A 33 -16.52 10.42 18.32
N HIS A 34 -15.84 9.29 18.49
CA HIS A 34 -14.48 9.06 17.96
C HIS A 34 -14.43 8.21 16.68
N SER A 35 -15.57 7.75 16.18
CA SER A 35 -15.64 6.89 15.00
C SER A 35 -15.32 7.59 13.69
N ASP A 36 -15.58 8.90 13.63
CA ASP A 36 -15.23 9.75 12.49
C ASP A 36 -13.72 9.62 12.20
N LYS A 37 -12.87 9.56 13.23
CA LYS A 37 -11.41 9.46 13.11
C LYS A 37 -10.93 8.23 12.36
N VAL A 38 -11.59 7.09 12.59
CA VAL A 38 -11.26 5.83 11.90
C VAL A 38 -11.66 5.94 10.43
N PHE A 39 -12.81 6.54 10.16
CA PHE A 39 -13.27 6.77 8.80
C PHE A 39 -12.34 7.73 8.03
N HIS A 40 -11.95 8.83 8.68
CA HIS A 40 -10.93 9.79 8.25
C HIS A 40 -9.60 9.11 7.93
N PHE A 41 -9.08 8.28 8.82
CA PHE A 41 -7.90 7.48 8.55
C PHE A 41 -8.06 6.59 7.30
N LEU A 42 -9.17 5.85 7.20
CA LEU A 42 -9.41 4.90 6.11
C LEU A 42 -9.55 5.59 4.75
N ILE A 43 -10.24 6.73 4.67
CA ILE A 43 -10.42 7.45 3.41
C ILE A 43 -9.08 8.02 2.92
N PHE A 44 -8.25 8.56 3.81
CA PHE A 44 -6.92 9.04 3.42
C PHE A 44 -5.91 7.92 3.18
N LEU A 45 -6.10 6.74 3.78
CA LEU A 45 -5.38 5.52 3.40
C LEU A 45 -5.67 5.17 1.94
N ALA A 46 -6.93 5.22 1.50
CA ALA A 46 -7.24 5.06 0.07
C ALA A 46 -6.57 6.16 -0.78
N GLY A 47 -6.52 7.40 -0.27
CA GLY A 47 -5.80 8.51 -0.90
C GLY A 47 -4.31 8.25 -1.12
N GLY A 48 -3.64 7.62 -0.15
CA GLY A 48 -2.23 7.24 -0.28
C GLY A 48 -2.00 6.20 -1.37
N VAL A 49 -2.94 5.26 -1.55
CA VAL A 49 -2.93 4.32 -2.68
C VAL A 49 -3.10 5.04 -4.00
N VAL A 50 -4.05 5.96 -4.09
CA VAL A 50 -4.30 6.78 -5.30
C VAL A 50 -3.06 7.61 -5.64
N PHE A 51 -2.40 8.20 -4.65
CA PHE A 51 -1.14 8.93 -4.81
C PHE A 51 -0.06 8.08 -5.49
N LEU A 52 0.14 6.84 -5.02
CA LEU A 52 1.12 5.93 -5.59
C LEU A 52 0.76 5.51 -7.03
N ILE A 53 -0.51 5.27 -7.31
CA ILE A 53 -1.00 4.96 -8.66
C ILE A 53 -0.73 6.14 -9.60
N VAL A 54 -1.08 7.36 -9.17
CA VAL A 54 -0.78 8.60 -9.91
C VAL A 54 0.71 8.71 -10.20
N LEU A 55 1.56 8.53 -9.19
CA LEU A 55 3.02 8.62 -9.33
C LEU A 55 3.58 7.62 -10.36
N ARG A 56 2.95 6.45 -10.51
CA ARG A 56 3.39 5.37 -11.42
C ARG A 56 2.68 5.34 -12.78
N SER A 57 1.67 6.18 -13.00
CA SER A 57 0.76 6.07 -14.15
C SER A 57 1.24 6.72 -15.46
N HIS A 58 2.52 7.12 -15.54
CA HIS A 58 3.14 7.80 -16.69
C HIS A 58 2.41 9.10 -17.11
N LEU A 59 1.76 9.78 -16.16
CA LEU A 59 1.21 11.12 -16.37
C LEU A 59 2.33 12.12 -16.66
N SER A 60 1.97 13.24 -17.29
CA SER A 60 2.91 14.34 -17.48
C SER A 60 3.41 14.84 -16.12
N LYS A 61 4.67 15.28 -16.04
CA LYS A 61 5.29 15.78 -14.79
C LYS A 61 4.49 16.92 -14.16
N ALA A 62 3.79 17.72 -14.96
CA ALA A 62 2.93 18.79 -14.47
C ALA A 62 1.68 18.21 -13.78
N LEU A 63 0.99 17.27 -14.43
CA LEU A 63 -0.23 16.68 -13.91
C LEU A 63 0.02 15.83 -12.65
N SER A 64 1.11 15.05 -12.63
CA SER A 64 1.51 14.30 -11.43
C SER A 64 1.81 15.22 -10.25
N ARG A 65 2.42 16.40 -10.50
CA ARG A 65 2.68 17.40 -9.44
C ARG A 65 1.37 17.98 -8.91
N VAL A 66 0.45 18.37 -9.78
CA VAL A 66 -0.85 18.89 -9.38
C VAL A 66 -1.59 17.86 -8.52
N PHE A 67 -1.77 16.64 -9.01
CA PHE A 67 -2.47 15.59 -8.26
C PHE A 67 -1.76 15.23 -6.95
N GLY A 68 -0.43 15.15 -6.96
CA GLY A 68 0.35 14.88 -5.76
C GLY A 68 0.20 15.95 -4.69
N ILE A 69 0.32 17.22 -5.07
CA ILE A 69 0.13 18.36 -4.16
C ILE A 69 -1.30 18.39 -3.63
N SER A 70 -2.31 18.17 -4.49
CA SER A 70 -3.71 18.13 -4.06
C SER A 70 -3.96 17.04 -3.02
N LEU A 71 -3.40 15.83 -3.19
CA LEU A 71 -3.55 14.74 -2.22
C LEU A 71 -2.83 15.01 -0.89
N LEU A 72 -1.65 15.63 -0.93
CA LEU A 72 -0.90 16.01 0.28
C LEU A 72 -1.54 17.17 1.04
N ALA A 73 -2.22 18.08 0.33
CA ALA A 73 -2.87 19.24 0.89
C ALA A 73 -4.30 18.92 1.41
N ALA A 74 -4.96 17.90 0.85
CA ALA A 74 -6.32 17.51 1.20
C ALA A 74 -6.56 17.29 2.70
N PRO A 75 -5.72 16.58 3.48
CA PRO A 75 -5.91 16.42 4.92
C PRO A 75 -6.14 17.73 5.68
N LEU A 76 -5.39 18.77 5.32
CA LEU A 76 -5.46 20.09 5.95
C LEU A 76 -6.67 20.87 5.45
N PHE A 77 -6.85 20.99 4.13
CA PHE A 77 -7.92 21.80 3.57
C PHE A 77 -9.30 21.24 3.88
N MET A 78 -9.46 19.91 3.89
CA MET A 78 -10.75 19.30 4.21
C MET A 78 -11.17 19.55 5.66
N GLU A 79 -10.22 19.61 6.59
CA GLU A 79 -10.48 19.97 7.98
C GLU A 79 -10.87 21.44 8.12
N LEU A 80 -10.14 22.34 7.45
CA LEU A 80 -10.46 23.78 7.45
C LEU A 80 -11.84 24.05 6.84
N ILE A 81 -12.23 23.29 5.82
CA ILE A 81 -13.58 23.37 5.23
C ILE A 81 -14.63 22.88 6.22
N GLN A 82 -14.36 21.81 6.99
CA GLN A 82 -15.29 21.32 8.00
C GLN A 82 -15.56 22.31 9.13
N ASP A 83 -14.57 23.12 9.50
CA ASP A 83 -14.74 24.19 10.49
C ASP A 83 -15.76 25.26 10.03
N MET A 84 -15.97 25.39 8.71
CA MET A 84 -16.98 26.28 8.13
C MET A 84 -18.39 25.64 8.08
N ILE A 85 -18.54 24.37 8.45
CA ILE A 85 -19.80 23.63 8.34
C ILE A 85 -20.51 23.59 9.70
N PRO A 86 -21.71 24.21 9.85
CA PRO A 86 -22.35 24.42 11.15
C PRO A 86 -22.66 23.16 11.96
N TYR A 87 -22.78 22.01 11.30
CA TYR A 87 -23.14 20.73 11.92
C TYR A 87 -21.94 19.79 12.12
N ARG A 88 -20.71 20.22 11.79
CA ARG A 88 -19.49 19.44 12.03
C ARG A 88 -18.73 20.03 13.21
N VAL A 89 -18.05 19.15 13.95
CA VAL A 89 -17.18 19.55 15.06
C VAL A 89 -15.75 19.43 14.56
N HIS A 90 -15.04 20.55 14.52
CA HIS A 90 -13.62 20.56 14.20
C HIS A 90 -12.82 19.86 15.30
N ASP A 91 -11.99 18.88 14.93
CA ASP A 91 -11.01 18.27 15.83
C ASP A 91 -9.64 18.27 15.14
N PRO A 92 -8.68 19.11 15.58
CA PRO A 92 -7.34 19.13 15.01
C PRO A 92 -6.62 17.77 14.98
N LYS A 93 -7.05 16.80 15.81
CA LYS A 93 -6.50 15.44 15.79
C LYS A 93 -6.91 14.67 14.53
N ASP A 94 -7.95 15.10 13.82
CA ASP A 94 -8.40 14.47 12.58
C ASP A 94 -7.43 14.77 11.45
N ILE A 95 -6.78 15.95 11.45
CA ILE A 95 -5.63 16.25 10.57
C ILE A 95 -4.54 15.20 10.73
N ILE A 96 -4.20 14.85 11.97
CA ILE A 96 -3.18 13.84 12.26
C ILE A 96 -3.63 12.46 11.77
N ALA A 97 -4.90 12.08 12.01
CA ALA A 97 -5.45 10.82 11.52
C ALA A 97 -5.44 10.73 9.98
N ASN A 98 -5.79 11.82 9.30
CA ASN A 98 -5.76 11.94 7.83
C ASN A 98 -4.35 11.78 7.28
N TYR A 99 -3.38 12.51 7.85
CA TYR A 99 -1.98 12.38 7.44
C TYR A 99 -1.40 11.00 7.76
N ALA A 100 -1.76 10.40 8.89
CA ALA A 100 -1.37 9.04 9.22
C ALA A 100 -1.93 8.04 8.19
N GLY A 101 -3.20 8.17 7.82
CA GLY A 101 -3.83 7.37 6.77
C GLY A 101 -3.08 7.50 5.44
N LEU A 102 -2.82 8.73 5.01
CA LEU A 102 -2.10 9.03 3.77
C LEU A 102 -0.67 8.49 3.77
N ALA A 103 0.03 8.58 4.92
CA ALA A 103 1.42 8.18 5.06
C ALA A 103 1.59 6.66 5.03
N VAL A 104 0.64 5.88 5.55
CA VAL A 104 0.76 4.41 5.65
C VAL A 104 1.07 3.74 4.30
N PRO A 105 0.31 3.95 3.21
CA PRO A 105 0.65 3.39 1.90
C PRO A 105 1.99 3.87 1.34
N ILE A 106 2.34 5.14 1.58
CA ILE A 106 3.61 5.72 1.09
C ILE A 106 4.79 5.06 1.79
N MET A 107 4.75 4.99 3.13
CA MET A 107 5.76 4.33 3.96
C MET A 107 5.88 2.85 3.61
N ALA A 108 4.75 2.17 3.47
CA ALA A 108 4.66 0.80 2.99
C ALA A 108 5.40 0.60 1.66
N TYR A 109 5.13 1.45 0.69
CA TYR A 109 5.75 1.41 -0.62
C TYR A 109 7.26 1.69 -0.55
N LEU A 110 7.70 2.66 0.25
CA LEU A 110 9.12 2.93 0.49
C LEU A 110 9.83 1.74 1.15
N VAL A 111 9.22 1.12 2.15
CA VAL A 111 9.72 -0.10 2.79
C VAL A 111 9.89 -1.19 1.76
N VAL A 112 8.88 -1.44 0.91
CA VAL A 112 8.99 -2.42 -0.18
C VAL A 112 10.18 -2.08 -1.09
N LEU A 113 10.36 -0.83 -1.51
CA LEU A 113 11.49 -0.42 -2.35
C LEU A 113 12.86 -0.68 -1.70
N ILE A 114 12.98 -0.40 -0.40
CA ILE A 114 14.21 -0.64 0.37
C ILE A 114 14.49 -2.13 0.46
N ILE A 115 13.48 -2.92 0.83
CA ILE A 115 13.60 -4.38 0.95
C ILE A 115 14.02 -4.99 -0.40
N LYS A 116 13.45 -4.55 -1.53
CA LYS A 116 13.84 -5.03 -2.87
C LYS A 116 15.33 -4.89 -3.16
N LYS A 117 15.99 -3.90 -2.58
CA LYS A 117 17.41 -3.63 -2.83
C LYS A 117 18.32 -4.61 -2.08
N ILE A 118 17.82 -5.35 -1.09
CA ILE A 118 18.65 -6.12 -0.17
C ILE A 118 18.00 -7.49 0.12
N SER A 119 18.23 -8.47 -0.77
CA SER A 119 17.57 -9.79 -0.73
C SER A 119 17.88 -10.61 0.52
N TRP A 120 19.13 -10.62 0.97
CA TRP A 120 19.56 -11.35 2.17
C TRP A 120 19.03 -10.71 3.47
N THR A 121 19.01 -9.38 3.59
CA THR A 121 18.59 -8.73 4.86
C THR A 121 17.08 -8.75 5.03
N SER A 122 16.33 -8.99 3.94
CA SER A 122 14.88 -9.18 4.00
C SER A 122 14.49 -10.27 5.01
N TRP A 123 15.24 -11.38 5.05
CA TRP A 123 15.03 -12.44 6.03
C TRP A 123 15.34 -11.98 7.47
N LEU A 124 16.45 -11.26 7.68
CA LEU A 124 16.79 -10.71 9.01
C LEU A 124 15.73 -9.72 9.50
N VAL A 125 15.23 -8.86 8.61
CA VAL A 125 14.16 -7.92 8.91
C VAL A 125 12.85 -8.68 9.22
N PHE A 126 12.53 -9.72 8.46
CA PHE A 126 11.36 -10.56 8.71
C PHE A 126 11.42 -11.20 10.10
N PHE A 127 12.50 -11.89 10.43
CA PHE A 127 12.67 -12.52 11.74
C PHE A 127 12.67 -11.49 12.87
N GLY A 128 13.32 -10.34 12.68
CA GLY A 128 13.29 -9.22 13.64
C GLY A 128 11.87 -8.70 13.91
N LEU A 129 11.05 -8.54 12.86
CA LEU A 129 9.66 -8.09 12.99
C LEU A 129 8.76 -9.16 13.64
N VAL A 130 8.97 -10.44 13.33
CA VAL A 130 8.25 -11.54 13.98
C VAL A 130 8.60 -11.61 15.47
N ILE A 131 9.88 -11.44 15.84
CA ILE A 131 10.31 -11.36 17.23
C ILE A 131 9.71 -10.13 17.91
N ALA A 132 9.68 -8.97 17.23
CA ALA A 132 9.04 -7.78 17.74
C ALA A 132 7.54 -8.02 18.01
N LEU A 133 6.79 -8.61 17.05
CA LEU A 133 5.39 -9.01 17.25
C LEU A 133 5.23 -9.92 18.46
N PHE A 134 6.10 -10.91 18.59
CA PHE A 134 6.06 -11.85 19.70
C PHE A 134 6.26 -11.13 21.03
N ILE A 135 7.28 -10.27 21.16
CA ILE A 135 7.58 -9.54 22.39
C ILE A 135 6.45 -8.55 22.72
N THR A 136 6.00 -7.75 21.75
CA THR A 136 4.98 -6.72 21.98
C THR A 136 3.63 -7.32 22.38
N ARG A 137 3.28 -8.49 21.83
CA ARG A 137 2.06 -9.23 22.20
C ARG A 137 2.21 -10.02 23.49
N HIS A 138 3.36 -10.66 23.73
CA HIS A 138 3.51 -11.59 24.84
C HIS A 138 3.46 -10.89 26.21
N ASP A 139 4.12 -9.74 26.35
CA ASP A 139 4.18 -9.01 27.62
C ASP A 139 3.24 -7.79 27.66
N ALA A 140 2.42 -7.61 26.61
CA ALA A 140 1.60 -6.41 26.38
C ALA A 140 2.40 -5.11 26.62
N THR A 141 3.71 -5.13 26.36
CA THR A 141 4.64 -4.07 26.74
C THR A 141 4.22 -2.75 26.07
N LEU A 142 3.73 -2.82 24.82
CA LEU A 142 3.18 -1.64 24.12
C LEU A 142 1.94 -1.07 24.82
N MET A 143 1.02 -1.90 25.33
CA MET A 143 -0.17 -1.43 26.06
C MET A 143 0.19 -0.86 27.44
N ARG A 144 1.32 -1.27 28.03
CA ARG A 144 1.84 -0.69 29.28
C ARG A 144 2.52 0.66 29.06
N LEU A 145 3.20 0.81 27.93
CA LEU A 145 3.99 2.01 27.61
C LEU A 145 3.20 3.07 26.83
N LEU A 146 2.17 2.67 26.10
CA LEU A 146 1.39 3.53 25.20
C LEU A 146 -0.10 3.45 25.53
N SER A 147 -0.88 4.42 25.03
CA SER A 147 -2.33 4.29 25.03
C SER A 147 -2.76 3.07 24.19
N ARG A 148 -3.92 2.50 24.51
CA ARG A 148 -4.48 1.36 23.79
C ARG A 148 -4.54 1.61 22.28
N GLU A 149 -4.98 2.81 21.88
CA GLU A 149 -5.11 3.21 20.48
C GLU A 149 -3.76 3.24 19.76
N LEU A 150 -2.72 3.76 20.43
CA LEU A 150 -1.37 3.77 19.90
C LEU A 150 -0.80 2.35 19.81
N ALA A 151 -1.01 1.52 20.82
CA ALA A 151 -0.58 0.12 20.77
C ALA A 151 -1.22 -0.64 19.59
N LEU A 152 -2.51 -0.42 19.34
CA LEU A 152 -3.21 -0.99 18.18
C LEU A 152 -2.67 -0.48 16.84
N PHE A 153 -2.35 0.82 16.76
CA PHE A 153 -1.72 1.40 15.58
C PHE A 153 -0.36 0.77 15.29
N PHE A 154 0.47 0.56 16.32
CA PHE A 154 1.73 -0.16 16.20
C PHE A 154 1.53 -1.62 15.78
N ASP A 155 0.57 -2.33 16.36
CA ASP A 155 0.22 -3.69 15.96
C ASP A 155 -0.09 -3.75 14.45
N ILE A 156 -0.96 -2.86 13.95
CA ILE A 156 -1.27 -2.76 12.51
C ILE A 156 0.01 -2.55 11.70
N GLY A 157 0.85 -1.61 12.10
CA GLY A 157 2.11 -1.29 11.42
C GLY A 157 3.06 -2.49 11.36
N ILE A 158 3.17 -3.26 12.45
CA ILE A 158 4.05 -4.43 12.49
C ILE A 158 3.46 -5.59 11.67
N TYR A 159 2.15 -5.86 11.75
CA TYR A 159 1.49 -6.85 10.88
C TYR A 159 1.65 -6.51 9.41
N PHE A 160 1.47 -5.24 9.08
CA PHE A 160 1.68 -4.69 7.75
C PHE A 160 3.12 -4.94 7.26
N ALA A 161 4.11 -4.54 8.07
CA ALA A 161 5.52 -4.66 7.71
C ALA A 161 5.95 -6.12 7.55
N THR A 162 5.57 -6.97 8.50
CA THR A 162 5.90 -8.41 8.50
C THR A 162 5.34 -9.09 7.25
N THR A 163 4.07 -8.82 6.94
CA THR A 163 3.41 -9.36 5.75
C THR A 163 4.07 -8.86 4.47
N SER A 164 4.40 -7.57 4.40
CA SER A 164 5.07 -6.97 3.23
C SER A 164 6.45 -7.58 2.97
N VAL A 165 7.22 -7.83 4.02
CA VAL A 165 8.54 -8.48 3.91
C VAL A 165 8.39 -9.94 3.47
N ALA A 166 7.44 -10.68 4.05
CA ALA A 166 7.16 -12.07 3.65
C ALA A 166 6.78 -12.17 2.16
N LEU A 167 5.83 -11.34 1.73
CA LEU A 167 5.42 -11.27 0.32
C LEU A 167 6.59 -10.94 -0.59
N HIS A 168 7.48 -10.03 -0.16
CA HIS A 168 8.68 -9.70 -0.91
C HIS A 168 9.68 -10.86 -1.03
N ILE A 169 9.99 -11.52 0.08
CA ILE A 169 10.88 -12.68 0.08
C ILE A 169 10.33 -13.74 -0.88
N MET A 170 9.04 -14.07 -0.78
CA MET A 170 8.43 -15.11 -1.61
C MET A 170 8.46 -14.73 -3.09
N PHE A 171 8.11 -13.48 -3.42
CA PHE A 171 8.17 -12.99 -4.81
C PHE A 171 9.58 -13.01 -5.38
N SER A 172 10.58 -12.58 -4.60
CA SER A 172 11.99 -12.60 -5.00
C SER A 172 12.54 -14.01 -5.23
N ASN A 173 11.89 -15.04 -4.68
CA ASN A 173 12.21 -16.45 -4.91
C ASN A 173 11.34 -17.10 -6.01
N GLY A 174 10.64 -16.30 -6.83
CA GLY A 174 9.85 -16.79 -7.96
C GLY A 174 8.50 -17.41 -7.58
N VAL A 175 8.04 -17.25 -6.33
CA VAL A 175 6.74 -17.77 -5.91
C VAL A 175 5.64 -16.84 -6.40
N ARG A 176 4.58 -17.41 -7.00
CA ARG A 176 3.48 -16.63 -7.60
C ARG A 176 2.53 -16.08 -6.53
N PRO A 177 2.12 -14.81 -6.59
CA PRO A 177 1.28 -14.16 -5.57
C PRO A 177 -0.05 -14.86 -5.26
N PHE A 178 -0.67 -15.51 -6.24
CA PHE A 178 -1.96 -16.17 -6.03
C PHE A 178 -1.85 -17.50 -5.26
N THR A 179 -0.69 -18.16 -5.26
CA THR A 179 -0.43 -19.33 -4.40
C THR A 179 -0.03 -18.89 -2.99
N ILE A 180 0.46 -17.65 -2.85
CA ILE A 180 1.04 -17.10 -1.62
C ILE A 180 -0.01 -16.67 -0.60
N ILE A 181 -1.15 -16.11 -1.03
CA ILE A 181 -2.15 -15.55 -0.11
C ILE A 181 -2.65 -16.60 0.90
N PRO A 182 -3.02 -17.84 0.51
CA PRO A 182 -3.40 -18.88 1.45
C PRO A 182 -2.26 -19.29 2.40
N GLU A 183 -1.02 -19.33 1.91
CA GLU A 183 0.16 -19.76 2.68
C GLU A 183 0.57 -18.71 3.73
N VAL A 184 0.55 -17.42 3.37
CA VAL A 184 0.80 -16.31 4.30
C VAL A 184 -0.30 -16.24 5.34
N LEU A 185 -1.57 -16.41 4.94
CA LEU A 185 -2.69 -16.52 5.87
C LEU A 185 -2.51 -17.74 6.78
N ALA A 186 -2.11 -18.90 6.26
CA ALA A 186 -1.87 -20.11 7.03
C ALA A 186 -0.61 -20.07 7.91
N LEU A 187 0.36 -19.20 7.63
CA LEU A 187 1.54 -19.02 8.48
C LEU A 187 1.25 -18.02 9.60
N VAL A 188 0.59 -16.91 9.29
CA VAL A 188 0.38 -15.76 10.19
C VAL A 188 -0.86 -15.93 11.07
N LEU A 189 -1.97 -16.49 10.56
CA LEU A 189 -3.19 -16.69 11.37
C LEU A 189 -2.96 -17.70 12.50
N PRO A 190 -2.38 -18.90 12.29
CA PRO A 190 -2.24 -19.88 13.36
C PRO A 190 -1.18 -19.51 14.38
N THR A 191 -0.05 -18.91 13.98
CA THR A 191 0.96 -18.46 14.96
C THR A 191 0.37 -17.43 15.92
N VAL A 192 -0.39 -16.45 15.39
CA VAL A 192 -1.04 -15.42 16.20
C VAL A 192 -2.20 -15.99 17.00
N PHE A 193 -3.03 -16.88 16.42
CA PHE A 193 -4.16 -17.51 17.11
C PHE A 193 -3.71 -18.46 18.22
N LEU A 194 -2.62 -19.22 18.02
CA LEU A 194 -2.04 -20.11 19.02
C LEU A 194 -1.34 -19.33 20.14
N LEU A 195 -0.70 -18.20 19.82
CA LEU A 195 -0.18 -17.26 20.81
C LEU A 195 -1.32 -16.68 21.65
N ASP A 196 -2.42 -16.28 21.02
CA ASP A 196 -3.54 -15.63 21.67
C ASP A 196 -4.31 -16.56 22.61
N HIS A 197 -4.55 -17.82 22.22
CA HIS A 197 -5.32 -18.76 23.03
C HIS A 197 -4.60 -19.28 24.29
N ARG A 198 -3.27 -19.15 24.35
CA ARG A 198 -2.47 -19.52 25.54
C ARG A 198 -2.14 -18.34 26.46
N LEU A 199 -2.26 -17.11 25.97
CA LEU A 199 -1.90 -15.88 26.71
C LEU A 199 -3.13 -15.10 27.21
N THR A 200 -4.34 -15.56 26.87
CA THR A 200 -5.62 -14.87 27.11
C THR A 200 -6.04 -14.65 28.57
N PRO A 201 -5.57 -15.36 29.61
CA PRO A 201 -6.05 -15.04 30.96
C PRO A 201 -5.50 -13.72 31.53
N LEU A 202 -4.45 -13.13 30.92
CA LEU A 202 -3.67 -12.07 31.56
C LEU A 202 -3.81 -10.67 30.94
N TYR A 203 -4.47 -10.48 29.79
CA TYR A 203 -4.49 -9.18 29.10
C TYR A 203 -5.84 -8.76 28.47
N THR A 204 -6.03 -7.45 28.35
CA THR A 204 -7.23 -6.69 27.96
C THR A 204 -7.54 -6.65 26.45
N TYR A 205 -6.85 -7.43 25.62
CA TYR A 205 -7.12 -7.46 24.18
C TYR A 205 -8.50 -8.06 23.91
N THR A 206 -9.39 -7.26 23.33
CA THR A 206 -10.69 -7.72 22.87
C THR A 206 -10.56 -8.39 21.51
N ARG A 207 -11.52 -9.25 21.14
CA ARG A 207 -11.58 -9.81 19.77
C ARG A 207 -11.56 -8.72 18.68
N ARG A 208 -12.09 -7.53 18.96
CA ARG A 208 -12.07 -6.40 18.01
C ARG A 208 -10.67 -5.88 17.77
N ASP A 209 -9.86 -5.78 18.82
CA ASP A 209 -8.46 -5.33 18.74
C ASP A 209 -7.62 -6.26 17.85
N ILE A 210 -7.88 -7.57 17.95
CA ILE A 210 -7.25 -8.59 17.13
C ILE A 210 -7.63 -8.40 15.66
N VAL A 211 -8.92 -8.32 15.35
CA VAL A 211 -9.43 -8.08 13.99
C VAL A 211 -8.84 -6.78 13.42
N PHE A 212 -8.71 -5.75 14.26
CA PHE A 212 -8.13 -4.47 13.86
C PHE A 212 -6.64 -4.60 13.51
N GLY A 213 -5.84 -5.34 14.28
CA GLY A 213 -4.44 -5.62 13.94
C GLY A 213 -4.29 -6.34 12.59
N TYR A 214 -5.16 -7.31 12.29
CA TYR A 214 -5.15 -8.02 11.01
C TYR A 214 -5.47 -7.14 9.80
N SER A 215 -6.07 -5.96 9.98
CA SER A 215 -6.25 -5.00 8.89
C SER A 215 -4.91 -4.61 8.25
N GLY A 216 -3.80 -4.65 9.00
CA GLY A 216 -2.45 -4.45 8.48
C GLY A 216 -2.02 -5.54 7.48
N VAL A 217 -2.38 -6.81 7.75
CA VAL A 217 -2.13 -7.95 6.84
C VAL A 217 -2.89 -7.77 5.53
N PHE A 218 -4.19 -7.48 5.61
CA PHE A 218 -5.01 -7.24 4.42
C PHE A 218 -4.51 -6.05 3.60
N THR A 219 -4.11 -4.97 4.28
CA THR A 219 -3.54 -3.78 3.63
C THR A 219 -2.25 -4.12 2.91
N ALA A 220 -1.36 -4.91 3.54
CA ALA A 220 -0.11 -5.36 2.90
C ALA A 220 -0.37 -6.22 1.67
N ILE A 221 -1.27 -7.20 1.76
CA ILE A 221 -1.65 -8.06 0.61
C ILE A 221 -2.22 -7.20 -0.52
N LEU A 222 -3.13 -6.28 -0.22
CA LEU A 222 -3.73 -5.39 -1.21
C LEU A 222 -2.67 -4.53 -1.91
N LEU A 223 -1.84 -3.83 -1.14
CA LEU A 223 -0.78 -2.98 -1.68
C LEU A 223 0.24 -3.77 -2.50
N TYR A 224 0.62 -4.96 -2.04
CA TYR A 224 1.56 -5.81 -2.75
C TYR A 224 0.96 -6.39 -4.04
N SER A 225 -0.33 -6.72 -4.03
CA SER A 225 -1.07 -7.14 -5.23
C SER A 225 -1.12 -6.03 -6.27
N VAL A 226 -1.42 -4.79 -5.84
CA VAL A 226 -1.35 -3.60 -6.71
C VAL A 226 0.07 -3.40 -7.25
N TYR A 227 1.08 -3.56 -6.39
CA TYR A 227 2.49 -3.47 -6.78
C TYR A 227 2.84 -4.45 -7.90
N ILE A 228 2.45 -5.71 -7.77
CA ILE A 228 2.68 -6.76 -8.78
C ILE A 228 1.94 -6.42 -10.08
N LEU A 229 0.66 -6.08 -10.02
CA LEU A 229 -0.14 -5.71 -11.19
C LEU A 229 0.49 -4.56 -11.98
N ILE A 230 1.16 -3.62 -11.29
CA ILE A 230 1.89 -2.52 -11.93
C ILE A 230 3.18 -3.03 -12.61
N HIS A 231 3.91 -3.96 -11.98
CA HIS A 231 5.26 -4.36 -12.38
C HIS A 231 5.38 -5.58 -13.31
N GLU A 232 4.55 -6.62 -13.18
CA GLU A 232 4.60 -7.83 -14.04
C GLU A 232 4.44 -7.48 -15.53
N ARG A 233 3.74 -6.39 -15.85
CA ARG A 233 3.57 -5.93 -17.23
C ARG A 233 4.82 -5.36 -17.91
N LYS A 234 5.91 -5.12 -17.17
CA LYS A 234 7.16 -4.61 -17.78
C LYS A 234 8.10 -5.75 -18.19
N GLY A 235 8.23 -6.80 -17.38
CA GLY A 235 9.15 -7.91 -17.67
C GLY A 235 8.76 -8.71 -18.92
N GLY A 236 7.46 -8.95 -19.14
CA GLY A 236 7.03 -9.73 -20.30
C GLY A 236 7.13 -9.04 -21.66
N ALA A 237 7.47 -7.75 -21.71
CA ALA A 237 7.65 -7.02 -22.98
C ALA A 237 9.13 -6.93 -23.39
N GLU A 238 10.03 -6.68 -22.44
CA GLU A 238 11.48 -6.62 -22.69
C GLU A 238 12.04 -8.01 -23.04
N ASP A 239 11.63 -9.07 -22.34
CA ASP A 239 12.09 -10.44 -22.64
C ASP A 239 11.57 -10.96 -24.00
N SER A 240 10.49 -10.38 -24.54
CA SER A 240 9.94 -10.77 -25.84
C SER A 240 10.64 -10.11 -27.03
N GLU A 241 11.23 -8.92 -26.84
CA GLU A 241 12.01 -8.25 -27.89
C GLU A 241 13.40 -8.89 -28.01
N ASP A 242 14.07 -9.21 -26.90
CA ASP A 242 15.39 -9.86 -26.92
C ASP A 242 15.36 -11.26 -27.56
N ILE A 243 14.32 -12.07 -27.30
CA ILE A 243 14.18 -13.39 -27.94
C ILE A 243 13.92 -13.26 -29.45
N SER A 244 13.25 -12.18 -29.89
CA SER A 244 12.98 -11.96 -31.31
C SER A 244 14.21 -11.48 -32.10
N GLU A 245 15.17 -10.81 -31.45
CA GLU A 245 16.44 -10.41 -32.07
C GLU A 245 17.48 -11.54 -32.12
N GLU A 246 17.48 -12.42 -31.12
CA GLU A 246 18.39 -13.56 -31.06
C GLU A 246 17.97 -14.72 -31.98
N GLN A 247 16.68 -14.81 -32.36
CA GLN A 247 16.19 -15.78 -33.34
C GLN A 247 16.23 -15.31 -34.81
N ARG A 248 16.63 -14.07 -35.11
CA ARG A 248 16.86 -13.66 -36.50
C ARG A 248 18.00 -14.46 -37.09
N THR A 249 17.68 -15.27 -38.09
CA THR A 249 18.68 -16.12 -38.75
C THR A 249 19.73 -15.25 -39.46
N PRO A 250 21.00 -15.69 -39.55
CA PRO A 250 22.05 -14.92 -40.22
C PRO A 250 21.70 -14.48 -41.65
N SER A 251 20.82 -15.21 -42.36
CA SER A 251 20.37 -14.83 -43.69
C SER A 251 19.41 -13.64 -43.71
N GLU A 252 18.58 -13.47 -42.68
CA GLU A 252 17.65 -12.32 -42.59
C GLU A 252 18.41 -11.02 -42.29
N LYS A 253 19.47 -11.08 -41.47
CA LYS A 253 20.34 -9.92 -41.23
C LYS A 253 21.11 -9.50 -42.48
N GLN A 254 21.53 -10.45 -43.33
CA GLN A 254 22.17 -10.14 -44.61
C GLN A 254 21.20 -9.52 -45.64
N GLN A 255 19.93 -9.92 -45.63
CA GLN A 255 18.93 -9.40 -46.58
C GLN A 255 18.52 -7.95 -46.27
N GLU A 256 18.45 -7.57 -44.99
CA GLU A 256 18.20 -6.18 -44.57
C GLU A 256 19.37 -5.24 -44.88
N GLU A 257 20.61 -5.73 -44.78
CA GLU A 257 21.80 -4.92 -45.07
C GLU A 257 21.92 -4.61 -46.57
N VAL A 258 21.56 -5.57 -47.44
CA VAL A 258 21.52 -5.37 -48.90
C VAL A 258 20.45 -4.35 -49.30
N CYS A 259 19.25 -4.37 -48.70
CA CYS A 259 18.20 -3.40 -49.02
C CYS A 259 18.50 -1.97 -48.54
N ARG A 260 19.44 -1.78 -47.62
CA ARG A 260 19.75 -0.46 -47.05
C ARG A 260 20.76 0.33 -47.89
N VAL A 261 21.57 -0.37 -48.70
CA VAL A 261 22.58 0.25 -49.58
C VAL A 261 21.94 0.91 -50.80
N ASP A 262 20.84 0.36 -51.31
CA ASP A 262 20.18 0.85 -52.54
C ASP A 262 19.42 2.18 -52.38
N HIS A 263 19.30 2.72 -51.16
CA HIS A 263 18.61 3.99 -50.90
C HIS A 263 19.52 5.17 -50.55
N GLN A 264 20.85 5.00 -50.63
CA GLN A 264 21.81 6.06 -50.33
C GLN A 264 22.43 6.73 -51.56
N GLU A 265 22.13 6.28 -52.79
CA GLU A 265 22.74 6.85 -54.01
C GLU A 265 21.90 7.94 -54.72
N ASP A 266 20.69 8.26 -54.25
CA ASP A 266 19.78 9.21 -54.93
C ASP A 266 19.55 10.55 -54.19
N SER A 267 20.48 10.99 -53.33
CA SER A 267 20.40 12.31 -52.66
C SER A 267 21.72 13.04 -52.55
#